data_AF-A0A9D3Y5K1-F1
#
_entry.id   AF-A0A9D3Y5K1-F1
#
_cell.length_a   1.000
_cell.length_b   1.000
_cell.length_c   1.000
_cell.angle_alpha   90.00
_cell.angle_beta   90.00
_cell.angle_gamma   90.00
#
_symmetry.space_group_name_H-M   'P 1'
#
loop_
_entity.id
_entity.type
_entity.pdbx_description
1 polymer ?
#
loop_
_entity_poly.entity_id
_entity_poly.type
_entity_poly.pdbx_seq_one_letter_code
_entity_poly.pdbx_strand_id
1 'polypeptide(L)'
;MRAQGYDGASNMSGKQKGVQARIQAIVARAVYTHCKVHWLNLAIIHASDSIHPKNMMATGLTIAFAFDYSAKRLLRFYENLETDAAGTQEMGRRTKLTMSSRSALHASFDNNSGEVFLYNETGEDIPS
;
A
#
# COMPACT_ATOMS: atom_id res chain seq x y z
N MET A 1 -5.77 -17.56 -14.97
CA MET A 1 -4.57 -16.75 -15.25
C MET A 1 -4.14 -16.07 -13.96
N ARG A 2 -2.98 -16.41 -13.40
CA ARG A 2 -2.38 -15.66 -12.29
C ARG A 2 -1.39 -14.66 -12.90
N ALA A 3 -1.75 -13.38 -12.93
CA ALA A 3 -0.86 -12.32 -13.40
C ALA A 3 0.15 -12.01 -12.30
N GLN A 4 1.45 -12.20 -12.56
CA GLN A 4 2.50 -11.77 -11.64
C GLN A 4 2.77 -10.28 -11.86
N GLY A 5 2.54 -9.47 -10.82
CA GLY A 5 2.80 -8.03 -10.81
C GLY A 5 4.17 -7.73 -10.19
N TYR A 6 5.07 -7.12 -10.96
CA TYR A 6 6.43 -6.79 -10.52
C TYR A 6 6.61 -5.28 -10.33
N ASP A 7 7.49 -4.86 -9.42
CA ASP A 7 7.83 -3.45 -9.26
C ASP A 7 8.61 -2.89 -10.48
N GLY A 8 8.78 -1.58 -10.50
CA GLY A 8 9.48 -0.87 -11.58
C GLY A 8 11.00 -0.93 -11.53
N ALA A 9 11.58 -1.47 -10.46
CA ALA A 9 12.98 -1.26 -10.14
C ALA A 9 13.90 -1.95 -11.17
N SER A 10 15.09 -1.39 -11.39
CA SER A 10 16.01 -1.85 -12.43
C SER A 10 16.47 -3.31 -12.28
N ASN A 11 16.46 -3.83 -11.05
CA ASN A 11 16.70 -5.24 -10.74
C ASN A 11 15.53 -6.15 -11.17
N MET A 12 14.30 -5.63 -11.27
CA MET A 12 13.12 -6.37 -11.70
C MET A 12 12.87 -6.22 -13.21
N SER A 13 12.92 -4.99 -13.73
CA SER A 13 12.63 -4.63 -15.13
C SER A 13 13.82 -4.68 -16.09
N GLY A 14 15.04 -4.96 -15.57
CA GLY A 14 16.26 -4.92 -16.36
C GLY A 14 16.28 -5.93 -17.52
N LYS A 15 16.57 -5.44 -18.74
CA LYS A 15 16.63 -6.25 -19.97
C LYS A 15 17.72 -7.31 -20.04
N GLN A 16 18.85 -7.12 -19.32
CA GLN A 16 20.01 -8.01 -19.42
C GLN A 16 20.27 -8.80 -18.13
N LYS A 17 20.03 -8.19 -16.96
CA LYS A 17 20.29 -8.80 -15.63
C LYS A 17 19.07 -8.73 -14.71
N GLY A 18 17.94 -8.22 -15.18
CA GLY A 18 16.73 -8.10 -14.37
C GLY A 18 15.98 -9.42 -14.26
N VAL A 19 15.11 -9.51 -13.25
CA VAL A 19 14.22 -10.66 -13.04
C VAL A 19 13.37 -10.93 -14.28
N GLN A 20 12.90 -9.90 -14.97
CA GLN A 20 12.21 -10.03 -16.26
C GLN A 20 13.01 -10.85 -17.27
N ALA A 21 14.29 -10.51 -17.49
CA ALA A 21 15.15 -11.18 -18.45
C ALA A 21 15.44 -12.64 -18.06
N ARG A 22 15.62 -12.89 -16.76
CA ARG A 22 15.85 -14.25 -16.24
C ARG A 22 14.60 -15.14 -16.39
N ILE A 23 13.42 -14.61 -16.09
CA ILE A 23 12.16 -15.32 -16.25
C ILE A 23 11.88 -15.62 -17.72
N GLN A 24 12.10 -14.65 -18.62
CA GLN A 24 11.97 -14.84 -20.06
C GLN A 24 12.96 -15.85 -20.64
N ALA A 25 14.17 -15.95 -20.06
CA ALA A 25 15.17 -16.94 -20.47
C ALA A 25 14.76 -18.39 -20.13
N ILE A 26 14.06 -18.59 -19.00
CA ILE A 26 13.58 -19.93 -18.58
C ILE A 26 12.26 -20.26 -19.29
N VAL A 27 11.34 -19.28 -19.36
CA VAL A 27 10.02 -19.44 -19.96
C VAL A 27 9.76 -18.29 -20.93
N ALA A 28 10.04 -18.51 -22.21
CA ALA A 28 9.90 -17.50 -23.27
C ALA A 28 8.46 -16.95 -23.42
N ARG A 29 7.46 -17.68 -22.94
CA ARG A 29 6.04 -17.29 -22.98
C ARG A 29 5.57 -16.55 -21.71
N ALA A 30 6.43 -16.36 -20.72
CA ALA A 30 6.05 -15.70 -19.47
C ALA A 30 5.80 -14.20 -19.69
N VAL A 31 4.65 -13.71 -19.20
CA VAL A 31 4.25 -12.31 -19.31
C VAL A 31 4.72 -11.56 -18.06
N TYR A 32 5.64 -10.63 -18.25
CA TYR A 32 6.05 -9.70 -17.19
C TYR A 32 5.09 -8.51 -17.15
N THR A 33 4.36 -8.34 -16.05
CA THR A 33 3.41 -7.22 -15.88
C THR A 33 3.87 -6.30 -14.75
N HIS A 34 3.98 -5.00 -15.01
CA HIS A 34 4.26 -4.04 -13.94
C HIS A 34 3.06 -3.87 -13.01
N CYS A 35 3.33 -3.79 -11.71
CA CYS A 35 2.33 -3.55 -10.69
C CYS A 35 1.74 -2.14 -10.83
N LYS A 36 0.47 -2.06 -11.27
CA LYS A 36 -0.25 -0.79 -11.43
C LYS A 36 -0.38 -0.01 -10.12
N VAL A 37 -0.43 -0.71 -8.98
CA VAL A 37 -0.46 -0.08 -7.65
C VAL A 37 0.87 0.62 -7.36
N HIS A 38 1.99 0.02 -7.73
CA HIS A 38 3.31 0.64 -7.57
C HIS A 38 3.43 1.91 -8.42
N TRP A 39 2.91 1.89 -9.65
CA TRP A 39 2.83 3.07 -10.51
C TRP A 39 1.94 4.17 -9.94
N LEU A 40 0.77 3.80 -9.40
CA LEU A 40 -0.12 4.76 -8.74
C LEU A 40 0.56 5.41 -7.54
N ASN A 41 1.22 4.62 -6.70
CA ASN A 41 1.95 5.14 -5.54
C ASN A 41 3.04 6.13 -5.97
N LEU A 42 3.80 5.79 -7.03
CA LEU A 42 4.82 6.67 -7.57
C LEU A 42 4.21 7.98 -8.11
N ALA A 43 3.10 7.91 -8.84
CA ALA A 43 2.39 9.08 -9.33
C ALA A 43 1.88 9.98 -8.19
N ILE A 44 1.35 9.40 -7.11
CA ILE A 44 0.93 10.14 -5.91
C ILE A 44 2.13 10.83 -5.25
N ILE A 45 3.26 10.13 -5.11
CA ILE A 45 4.49 10.70 -4.55
C ILE A 45 4.95 11.90 -5.39
N HIS A 46 4.97 11.76 -6.72
CA HIS A 46 5.33 12.87 -7.62
C HIS A 46 4.35 14.04 -7.53
N ALA A 47 3.05 13.79 -7.49
CA ALA A 47 2.05 14.84 -7.30
C ALA A 47 2.21 15.55 -5.94
N SER A 48 2.66 14.81 -4.93
CA SER A 48 2.93 15.30 -3.58
C SER A 48 4.31 15.93 -3.44
N ASP A 49 5.12 16.01 -4.52
CA ASP A 49 6.47 16.54 -4.48
C ASP A 49 6.52 18.07 -4.32
N SER A 50 5.36 18.73 -4.44
CA SER A 50 5.23 20.17 -4.20
C SER A 50 5.33 20.54 -2.71
N ILE A 51 5.68 21.80 -2.42
CA ILE A 51 5.94 22.26 -1.05
C ILE A 51 4.69 22.22 -0.15
N HIS A 52 3.50 22.48 -0.71
CA HIS A 52 2.28 22.59 0.08
C HIS A 52 1.81 21.24 0.66
N PRO A 53 1.66 20.15 -0.14
CA PRO A 53 1.34 18.83 0.39
C PRO A 53 2.40 18.33 1.39
N LYS A 54 3.68 18.55 1.12
CA LYS A 54 4.77 18.19 2.04
C LYS A 54 4.63 18.88 3.39
N ASN A 55 4.39 20.18 3.40
CA ASN A 55 4.22 20.94 4.64
C ASN A 55 2.98 20.47 5.41
N MET A 56 1.85 20.26 4.71
CA MET A 56 0.63 19.74 5.32
C MET A 56 0.85 18.37 5.96
N MET A 57 1.51 17.44 5.25
CA MET A 57 1.82 16.12 5.78
C MET A 57 2.81 16.19 6.94
N ALA A 58 3.85 17.04 6.85
CA ALA A 58 4.82 17.22 7.92
C ALA A 58 4.16 17.74 9.20
N THR A 59 3.32 18.78 9.12
CA THR A 59 2.56 19.28 10.27
C THR A 59 1.63 18.21 10.84
N GLY A 60 0.92 17.47 9.98
CA GLY A 60 0.06 16.37 10.41
C GLY A 60 0.82 15.29 11.17
N LEU A 61 1.99 14.88 10.66
CA LEU A 61 2.87 13.91 11.32
C LEU A 61 3.42 14.43 12.65
N THR A 62 3.83 15.70 12.72
CA THR A 62 4.28 16.32 13.97
C THR A 62 3.19 16.26 15.04
N ILE A 63 1.95 16.56 14.68
CA ILE A 63 0.81 16.48 15.61
C ILE A 63 0.58 15.02 16.02
N ALA A 64 0.51 14.09 15.05
CA ALA A 64 0.29 12.67 15.35
C ALA A 64 1.35 12.13 16.33
N PHE A 65 2.63 12.38 16.04
CA PHE A 65 3.73 12.00 16.91
C PHE A 65 3.66 12.68 18.28
N ALA A 66 3.22 13.94 18.36
CA ALA A 66 3.03 14.59 19.65
C ALA A 66 2.01 13.85 20.52
N PHE A 67 0.97 13.25 19.95
CA PHE A 67 0.02 12.43 20.70
C PHE A 67 0.56 11.02 20.99
N ASP A 68 1.18 10.36 20.02
CA ASP A 68 1.71 8.99 20.16
C ASP A 68 2.84 8.91 21.20
N TYR A 69 3.74 9.89 21.24
CA TYR A 69 4.84 9.91 22.20
C TYR A 69 4.42 10.27 23.63
N SER A 70 3.15 10.63 23.87
CA SER A 70 2.67 10.94 25.22
C SER A 70 1.30 10.35 25.49
N ALA A 71 1.30 9.20 26.16
CA ALA A 71 0.10 8.59 26.72
C ALA A 71 -0.70 9.58 27.57
N LYS A 72 -0.05 10.50 28.29
CA LYS A 72 -0.73 11.54 29.07
C LYS A 72 -1.51 12.53 28.19
N ARG A 73 -0.92 13.01 27.08
CA ARG A 73 -1.63 13.90 26.13
C ARG A 73 -2.79 13.16 25.46
N LEU A 74 -2.58 11.89 25.12
CA LEU A 74 -3.62 11.06 24.52
C LEU A 74 -4.80 10.83 25.49
N LEU A 75 -4.53 10.49 26.76
CA LEU A 75 -5.57 10.30 27.78
C LEU A 75 -6.35 11.59 28.04
N ARG A 76 -5.66 12.73 28.20
CA ARG A 76 -6.30 14.05 28.36
C ARG A 76 -7.16 14.42 27.16
N PHE A 77 -6.74 14.03 25.96
CA PHE A 77 -7.52 14.24 24.76
C PHE A 77 -8.81 13.41 24.77
N TYR A 78 -8.75 12.12 25.14
CA TYR A 78 -9.94 11.29 25.30
C TYR A 78 -10.89 11.78 26.40
N GLU A 79 -10.36 12.19 27.56
CA GLU A 79 -11.16 12.80 28.64
C GLU A 79 -11.95 14.02 28.14
N ASN A 80 -11.32 14.88 27.34
CA ASN A 80 -11.99 16.05 26.76
C ASN A 80 -13.02 15.66 25.68
N LEU A 81 -12.78 14.59 24.92
CA LEU A 81 -13.74 14.09 23.93
C LEU A 81 -14.99 13.49 24.58
N GLU A 82 -14.86 12.83 25.72
CA GLU A 82 -16.00 12.31 26.47
C GLU A 82 -16.94 13.44 26.93
N THR A 83 -16.37 14.62 27.21
CA THR A 83 -17.15 15.82 27.54
C THR A 83 -17.74 16.53 26.32
N ASP A 84 -17.27 16.22 25.11
CA ASP A 84 -17.74 16.80 23.85
C ASP A 84 -18.55 15.77 23.02
N ALA A 85 -19.85 15.73 23.30
CA ALA A 85 -20.79 14.84 22.60
C ALA A 85 -20.87 15.12 21.09
N ALA A 86 -20.72 16.39 20.66
CA ALA A 86 -20.79 16.77 19.26
C ALA A 86 -19.55 16.30 18.49
N GLY A 87 -18.36 16.51 19.06
CA GLY A 87 -17.09 16.02 18.50
C GLY A 87 -17.06 14.49 18.39
N THR A 88 -17.54 13.78 19.41
CA THR A 88 -17.59 12.31 19.43
C THR A 88 -18.56 11.75 18.37
N GLN A 89 -19.74 12.36 18.20
CA GLN A 89 -20.69 11.95 17.16
C GLN A 89 -20.12 12.14 15.75
N GLU A 90 -19.50 13.29 15.48
CA GLU A 90 -18.91 13.59 14.17
C GLU A 90 -17.73 12.66 13.85
N MET A 91 -16.88 12.36 14.85
CA MET A 91 -15.82 11.37 14.71
C MET A 91 -16.38 9.98 14.38
N GLY A 92 -17.42 9.54 15.08
CA GLY A 92 -18.09 8.26 14.80
C GLY A 92 -18.67 8.19 13.38
N ARG A 93 -19.28 9.28 12.91
CA ARG A 93 -19.79 9.40 11.53
C ARG A 93 -18.66 9.28 10.50
N ARG A 94 -17.53 9.93 10.73
CA ARG A 94 -16.33 9.86 9.86
C ARG A 94 -15.68 8.49 9.87
N THR A 95 -15.56 7.82 11.02
CA THR A 95 -15.02 6.46 11.13
C THR A 95 -15.86 5.47 10.32
N LYS A 96 -17.20 5.62 10.31
CA LYS A 96 -18.10 4.79 9.51
C LYS A 96 -17.88 4.97 8.00
N LEU A 97 -17.68 6.21 7.54
CA LEU A 97 -17.36 6.52 6.14
C LEU A 97 -15.99 5.94 5.74
N THR A 98 -14.96 6.11 6.59
CA THR A 98 -13.62 5.58 6.32
C THR A 98 -13.61 4.05 6.31
N MET A 99 -14.35 3.38 7.20
CA MET A 99 -14.46 1.92 7.20
C MET A 99 -15.13 1.41 5.91
N SER A 100 -16.20 2.07 5.45
CA SER A 100 -16.86 1.73 4.19
C SER A 100 -15.93 1.89 2.98
N SER A 101 -15.19 3.00 2.92
CA SER A 101 -14.19 3.25 1.87
C SER A 101 -13.01 2.27 1.95
N ARG A 102 -12.54 1.91 3.15
CA ARG A 102 -11.43 0.98 3.36
C ARG A 102 -11.81 -0.45 3.01
N SER A 103 -13.04 -0.89 3.29
CA SER A 103 -13.55 -2.18 2.83
C SER A 103 -13.67 -2.24 1.30
N ALA A 104 -14.08 -1.15 0.65
CA ALA A 104 -14.12 -1.08 -0.81
C ALA A 104 -12.71 -1.13 -1.43
N LEU A 105 -11.73 -0.47 -0.79
CA LEU A 105 -10.33 -0.51 -1.22
C LEU A 105 -9.71 -1.89 -1.01
N HIS A 106 -9.98 -2.56 0.12
CA HIS A 106 -9.48 -3.90 0.43
C HIS A 106 -10.04 -4.94 -0.55
N ALA A 107 -11.34 -4.89 -0.85
CA ALA A 107 -11.96 -5.74 -1.88
C ALA A 107 -11.34 -5.54 -3.28
N SER A 108 -10.85 -4.33 -3.57
CA SER A 108 -10.11 -4.04 -4.81
C SER A 108 -8.67 -4.58 -4.78
N PHE A 109 -8.08 -4.70 -3.59
CA PHE A 109 -6.71 -5.18 -3.37
C PHE A 109 -6.61 -6.71 -3.27
N ASP A 110 -7.60 -7.38 -2.68
CA ASP A 110 -7.69 -8.84 -2.57
C ASP A 110 -7.83 -9.53 -3.94
N ASN A 111 -8.35 -8.82 -4.93
CA ASN A 111 -8.32 -9.26 -6.33
C ASN A 111 -6.90 -9.28 -6.94
N ASN A 112 -5.87 -8.88 -6.19
CA ASN A 112 -4.48 -8.77 -6.64
C ASN A 112 -3.45 -9.54 -5.78
N SER A 113 -3.87 -10.27 -4.74
CA SER A 113 -2.99 -10.96 -3.77
C SER A 113 -3.05 -12.50 -3.82
N GLY A 114 -3.30 -13.09 -4.99
CA GLY A 114 -3.33 -14.54 -5.16
C GLY A 114 -1.98 -15.20 -4.81
N GLU A 115 -2.01 -16.07 -3.79
CA GLU A 115 -0.96 -17.00 -3.33
C GLU A 115 0.04 -17.44 -4.40
N VAL A 116 1.31 -17.35 -4.03
CA VAL A 116 2.49 -17.79 -4.76
C VAL A 116 2.60 -19.31 -4.63
N PHE A 117 2.20 -20.02 -5.67
CA PHE A 117 2.66 -21.38 -5.91
C PHE A 117 3.17 -21.48 -7.34
N LEU A 118 4.45 -21.79 -7.47
CA LEU A 118 5.08 -22.13 -8.74
C LEU A 118 4.70 -23.57 -9.08
N TYR A 119 3.62 -23.78 -9.82
CA TYR A 119 3.36 -25.08 -10.45
C TYR A 119 3.70 -24.99 -11.93
N ASN A 120 4.74 -25.73 -12.32
CA ASN A 120 4.93 -26.22 -13.68
C ASN A 120 3.83 -27.27 -13.95
N GLU A 121 3.27 -27.33 -15.16
CA GLU A 121 2.26 -28.31 -15.57
C GLU A 121 2.73 -29.78 -15.52
N THR A 122 3.94 -30.04 -15.02
CA THR A 122 4.47 -31.39 -14.73
C THR A 122 4.67 -31.71 -13.23
N GLY A 123 4.30 -30.82 -12.29
CA GLY A 123 4.22 -31.18 -10.87
C GLY A 123 5.53 -31.57 -10.16
N GLU A 124 6.69 -31.16 -10.67
CA GLU A 124 7.98 -31.39 -10.01
C GLU A 124 8.62 -30.08 -9.52
N ASP A 125 9.06 -30.09 -8.26
CA ASP A 125 9.81 -29.01 -7.61
C ASP A 125 11.22 -28.91 -8.18
N ILE A 126 11.64 -27.70 -8.55
CA ILE A 126 12.99 -27.42 -9.05
C ILE A 126 13.93 -27.24 -7.85
N PRO A 127 14.96 -28.08 -7.66
CA PRO A 127 15.87 -27.95 -6.53
C PRO A 127 16.81 -26.75 -6.68
N SER A 128 17.22 -26.23 -5.52
CA SER A 128 18.04 -25.02 -5.27
C SER A 128 19.36 -24.97 -6.02
#